data_AF-A0A953YIQ1-F1
#
_entry.id   AF-A0A953YIQ1-F1
#
_cell.length_a   1.000
_cell.length_b   1.000
_cell.length_c   1.000
_cell.angle_alpha   90.00
_cell.angle_beta   90.00
_cell.angle_gamma   90.00
#
_symmetry.space_group_name_H-M   'P 1'
#
loop_
_entity.id
_entity.type
_entity.pdbx_description
1 polymer ?
#
loop_
_entity_poly.entity_id
_entity_poly.type
_entity_poly.pdbx_seq_one_letter_code
_entity_poly.pdbx_strand_id
1 'polypeptide(L)' 'MRDNWLSNRIFKSYDDIVDHCCFAWNRLVNQPWKIMSIGMRQWAHEF' A
#
# COMPACT_ATOMS: atom_id res chain seq x y z
N MET A 1 9.52 -1.21 2.02
CA MET A 1 8.25 -1.82 2.49
C MET A 1 8.50 -3.30 2.67
N ARG A 2 9.30 -3.62 3.69
CA ARG A 2 9.79 -4.99 3.98
C ARG A 2 9.13 -5.48 5.26
N ASP A 3 7.84 -5.22 5.32
CA ASP A 3 6.99 -5.51 6.45
C ASP A 3 5.92 -6.41 5.84
N ASN A 4 5.95 -7.69 6.21
CA ASN A 4 5.15 -8.80 5.68
C ASN A 4 3.63 -8.69 5.98
N TRP A 5 3.02 -7.54 5.77
CA TRP A 5 1.64 -7.29 6.20
C TRP A 5 0.61 -7.90 5.24
N LEU A 6 1.00 -8.07 3.97
CA LEU A 6 0.17 -8.61 2.89
C LEU A 6 0.62 -9.99 2.39
N SER A 7 1.76 -10.50 2.86
CA SER A 7 2.28 -11.80 2.39
C SER A 7 1.65 -12.94 3.19
N ASN A 8 0.94 -13.84 2.49
CA ASN A 8 0.27 -15.04 3.02
C ASN A 8 -0.86 -14.79 4.05
N ARG A 9 -1.90 -14.01 3.68
CA ARG A 9 -3.18 -14.01 4.43
C ARG A 9 -4.32 -14.49 3.53
N ILE A 10 -4.97 -15.58 3.93
CA ILE A 10 -6.28 -15.95 3.42
C ILE A 10 -7.26 -14.96 4.04
N PHE A 11 -7.78 -14.04 3.23
CA PHE A 11 -8.83 -13.13 3.66
C PHE A 11 -10.12 -13.93 3.82
N LYS A 12 -10.81 -13.78 4.97
CA LYS A 12 -12.00 -14.58 5.27
C LYS A 12 -13.24 -14.06 4.55
N SER A 13 -13.24 -12.78 4.20
CA SER A 13 -14.36 -12.10 3.53
C SER A 13 -13.84 -10.96 2.64
N TYR A 14 -14.73 -10.47 1.77
CA TYR A 14 -14.45 -9.26 0.98
C TYR A 14 -14.21 -8.05 1.87
N ASP A 15 -14.97 -7.92 2.96
CA ASP A 15 -14.83 -6.81 3.91
C ASP A 15 -13.45 -6.81 4.58
N ASP A 16 -12.89 -7.98 4.90
CA ASP A 16 -11.52 -8.07 5.45
C ASP A 16 -10.46 -7.55 4.47
N ILE A 17 -10.66 -7.74 3.15
CA ILE A 17 -9.77 -7.21 2.12
C ILE A 17 -9.88 -5.69 2.09
N VAL A 18 -11.11 -5.18 2.03
CA VAL A 18 -11.38 -3.74 1.98
C VAL A 18 -10.83 -3.05 3.21
N ASP A 19 -11.04 -3.59 4.40
CA ASP A 19 -10.51 -3.04 5.66
C ASP A 19 -8.98 -3.00 5.66
N HIS A 20 -8.33 -4.06 5.17
CA HIS A 20 -6.87 -4.08 5.06
C HIS A 20 -6.34 -3.04 4.07
N CYS A 21 -7.01 -2.91 2.92
CA CYS A 21 -6.70 -1.90 1.91
C CYS A 21 -6.89 -0.49 2.46
N CYS A 22 -8.01 -0.22 3.13
CA CYS A 22 -8.30 1.06 3.78
C CYS A 22 -7.23 1.41 4.82
N PHE A 23 -6.86 0.46 5.68
CA PHE A 23 -5.81 0.66 6.67
C PHE A 23 -4.47 0.98 6.02
N ALA A 24 -4.06 0.20 5.01
CA ALA A 24 -2.80 0.40 4.31
C ALA A 24 -2.77 1.77 3.60
N TRP A 25 -3.87 2.15 2.94
CA TRP A 25 -3.99 3.41 2.24
C TRP A 25 -3.96 4.60 3.18
N ASN A 26 -4.73 4.56 4.27
CA ASN A 26 -4.71 5.61 5.30
C ASN A 26 -3.31 5.76 5.92
N ARG A 27 -2.60 4.66 6.16
CA ARG A 27 -1.21 4.71 6.65
C ARG A 27 -0.23 5.28 5.62
N LEU A 28 -0.47 5.08 4.33
CA LEU A 28 0.33 5.66 3.25
C LEU A 28 0.09 7.16 3.13
N VAL A 29 -1.16 7.62 3.19
CA VAL A 29 -1.54 9.05 3.18
C VAL A 29 -0.85 9.83 4.30
N ASN A 30 -0.70 9.21 5.48
CA ASN A 30 0.04 9.79 6.61
C ASN A 30 1.58 9.84 6.41
N GLN A 31 2.12 9.36 5.28
CA GLN A 31 3.55 9.38 4.96
C GLN A 31 3.80 10.07 3.61
N PRO A 32 3.58 11.40 3.51
CA PRO A 32 3.67 12.14 2.25
C PRO A 32 5.04 12.01 1.55
N TRP A 33 6.14 11.95 2.32
CA TRP A 33 7.48 11.71 1.77
C TRP A 33 7.63 10.37 1.05
N LYS A 34 6.91 9.34 1.49
CA LYS A 34 6.94 8.02 0.88
C LYS A 34 6.17 8.01 -0.44
N ILE A 35 5.07 8.77 -0.50
CA ILE A 35 4.31 8.99 -1.74
C ILE A 35 5.18 9.71 -2.76
N MET A 36 5.86 10.79 -2.36
CA MET A 36 6.81 11.50 -3.23
C MET A 36 7.93 10.58 -3.74
N SER A 37 8.53 9.77 -2.87
CA SER A 37 9.56 8.81 -3.26
C SER A 37 9.06 7.74 -4.24
N ILE A 38 7.79 7.33 -4.15
CA ILE A 38 7.16 6.41 -5.11
C ILE A 38 6.94 7.10 -6.45
N GLY A 39 6.41 8.33 -6.44
CA GLY A 39 6.20 9.14 -7.64
C GLY A 39 7.49 9.45 -8.38
N MET A 40 8.63 9.55 -7.67
CA MET A 40 9.96 9.81 -8.23
C MET A 40 10.65 8.60 -8.88
N ARG A 41 10.00 7.43 -8.94
CA ARG A 41 10.62 6.19 -9.48
C ARG A 41 10.59 6.16 -11.00
N GLN A 42 11.59 5.54 -11.61
CA GLN A 42 11.73 5.47 -13.07
C GLN A 42 10.50 4.89 -13.76
N TRP A 43 9.95 3.77 -13.27
CA TRP A 43 8.73 3.17 -13.81
C TRP A 43 7.51 4.12 -13.83
N ALA A 44 7.46 5.11 -12.93
CA ALA A 44 6.37 6.09 -12.89
C ALA A 44 6.52 7.20 -13.94
N HIS A 45 7.69 7.31 -14.58
CA HIS A 45 8.02 8.28 -15.63
C HIS A 45 8.24 7.63 -17.01
N GLU A 46 8.03 6.32 -17.12
CA GLU A 46 8.20 5.56 -18.37
C GLU A 46 6.94 5.57 -19.26
N PHE A 47 6.04 6.56 -19.08
CA PHE A 47 4.81 6.74 -19.86
C PHE A 47 4.87 7.97 -20.78
#